data_AF-A0A922LH01-F1
#
_entry.id   AF-A0A922LH01-F1
#
_cell.length_a   1.000
_cell.length_b   1.000
_cell.length_c   1.000
_cell.angle_alpha   90.00
_cell.angle_beta   90.00
_cell.angle_gamma   90.00
#
_symmetry.space_group_name_H-M   'P 1'
#
loop_
_entity.id
_entity.type
_entity.pdbx_description
1 polymer ?
#
loop_
_entity_poly.entity_id
_entity_poly.type
_entity_poly.pdbx_seq_one_letter_code
_entity_poly.pdbx_strand_id
1 'polypeptide(L)'
;MFSAIVFCNSVPITIGYESERLIQISLIEKLFAVRWFINKKIDGKKFTAKVTCLIHPGGKIVLYYDKVTPEIKEIGWEAKIVGKFICGRNTVQSQIITPVTWINSGTLVEYEAIGNYCPKYTSPEACRSATTLDITCFWCDKAKLCIDSTDRRAHKMKVKNCRVKMS
;
A
#
# COMPACT_ATOMS: atom_id res chain seq x y z
N MET A 1 11.54 7.95 15.83
CA MET A 1 10.76 7.53 14.65
C MET A 1 11.66 6.64 13.80
N PHE A 2 11.46 5.33 13.78
CA PHE A 2 12.21 4.43 12.88
C PHE A 2 11.38 4.20 11.61
N SER A 3 11.95 4.54 10.47
CA SER A 3 11.34 4.35 9.15
C SER A 3 12.24 3.40 8.37
N ALA A 4 11.71 2.27 7.90
CA ALA A 4 12.43 1.43 6.95
C ALA A 4 12.02 1.89 5.55
N ILE A 5 12.98 2.43 4.79
CA ILE A 5 12.76 2.79 3.39
C ILE A 5 13.12 1.56 2.56
N VAL A 6 12.12 0.91 1.98
CA VAL A 6 12.28 -0.18 1.03
C VAL A 6 12.10 0.40 -0.36
N PHE A 7 13.14 0.33 -1.18
CA PHE A 7 13.04 0.76 -2.57
C PHE A 7 12.48 -0.39 -3.40
N CYS A 8 11.30 -0.20 -3.99
CA CYS A 8 10.75 -1.09 -5.00
C CYS A 8 10.65 -0.30 -6.31
N ASN A 9 11.40 -0.71 -7.33
CA ASN A 9 11.35 -0.16 -8.69
C ASN A 9 11.39 1.38 -8.76
N SER A 10 12.43 1.98 -8.16
CA SER A 10 12.72 3.43 -8.20
C SER A 10 11.74 4.32 -7.41
N VAL A 11 10.81 3.73 -6.66
CA VAL A 11 9.94 4.47 -5.72
C VAL A 11 10.33 4.10 -4.28
N PRO A 12 10.67 5.10 -3.42
CA PRO A 12 10.89 4.83 -2.01
C PRO A 12 9.56 4.46 -1.34
N ILE A 13 9.40 3.20 -0.93
CA ILE A 13 8.31 2.79 -0.05
C ILE A 13 8.82 2.93 1.39
N THR A 14 8.38 3.98 2.07
CA THR A 14 8.68 4.14 3.49
C THR A 14 7.67 3.38 4.33
N ILE A 15 8.07 2.20 4.82
CA ILE A 15 7.32 1.49 5.86
C ILE A 15 7.62 2.21 7.19
N GLY A 16 6.78 3.19 7.52
CA GLY A 16 6.83 3.93 8.78
C GLY A 16 5.98 3.27 9.85
N TYR A 17 6.50 3.20 11.09
CA TYR A 17 5.74 2.78 12.26
C TYR A 17 5.88 3.79 13.40
N GLU A 18 4.79 3.98 14.13
CA GLU A 18 4.69 4.89 15.27
C GLU A 18 4.26 4.08 16.51
N SER A 19 5.24 3.54 17.25
CA SER A 19 5.09 2.96 18.61
C SER A 19 6.37 2.20 19.02
N GLU A 20 6.64 2.14 20.34
CA GLU A 20 7.67 1.34 21.04
C GLU A 20 7.64 -0.18 20.69
N ARG A 21 8.09 -0.57 19.50
CA ARG A 21 7.99 -1.95 19.01
C ARG A 21 9.35 -2.49 18.58
N LEU A 22 9.64 -3.73 18.99
CA LEU A 22 10.78 -4.48 18.49
C LEU A 22 10.55 -4.83 17.03
N ILE A 23 11.47 -4.42 16.16
CA ILE A 23 11.47 -4.71 14.73
C ILE A 23 12.67 -5.60 14.42
N GLN A 24 12.44 -6.68 13.67
CA GLN A 24 13.46 -7.53 13.10
C GLN A 24 13.38 -7.44 11.58
N ILE A 25 14.50 -7.14 10.93
CA ILE A 25 14.62 -7.07 9.47
C ILE A 25 15.58 -8.17 9.04
N SER A 26 15.18 -8.94 8.02
CA SER A 26 16.00 -10.02 7.47
C SER A 26 15.84 -10.09 5.96
N LEU A 27 16.95 -10.36 5.26
CA LEU A 27 16.97 -10.73 3.85
C LEU A 27 17.11 -12.26 3.78
N ILE A 28 16.09 -12.94 3.31
CA ILE A 28 16.05 -14.41 3.23
C ILE A 28 15.73 -14.78 1.80
N GLU A 29 16.61 -15.49 1.10
CA GLU A 29 16.30 -16.09 -0.22
C GLU A 29 15.72 -15.10 -1.25
N LYS A 30 16.25 -13.87 -1.30
CA LYS A 30 15.76 -12.74 -2.14
C LYS A 30 14.41 -12.13 -1.70
N LEU A 31 13.87 -12.53 -0.56
CA LEU A 31 12.71 -11.92 0.09
C LEU A 31 13.17 -10.92 1.13
N PHE A 32 12.48 -9.79 1.22
CA PHE A 32 12.65 -8.85 2.31
C PHE A 32 11.59 -9.13 3.38
N ALA A 33 12.03 -9.56 4.55
CA ALA A 33 11.16 -9.91 5.66
C ALA A 33 11.28 -8.88 6.78
N VAL A 34 10.15 -8.33 7.20
CA VAL A 34 10.04 -7.44 8.36
C VAL A 34 9.12 -8.09 9.36
N ARG A 35 9.58 -8.25 10.58
CA ARG A 35 8.79 -8.77 11.68
C ARG A 35 8.69 -7.73 12.77
N TRP A 36 7.51 -7.54 13.32
CA TRP A 36 7.31 -6.67 14.47
C TRP A 36 6.42 -7.33 15.50
N PHE A 37 6.63 -6.92 16.75
CA PHE A 37 5.90 -7.41 17.90
C PHE A 37 5.06 -6.29 18.49
N ILE A 38 3.84 -6.63 18.88
CA ILE A 38 2.90 -5.74 19.53
C ILE A 38 2.72 -6.25 20.94
N ASN A 39 3.31 -5.54 21.89
CA ASN A 39 3.18 -5.84 23.31
C ASN A 39 2.15 -4.89 23.93
N LYS A 40 1.11 -5.45 24.54
CA LYS A 40 0.07 -4.69 25.23
C LYS A 40 -0.24 -5.32 26.57
N LYS A 41 -0.59 -4.47 27.54
CA LYS A 41 -1.06 -4.91 28.86
C LYS A 41 -2.52 -4.50 28.98
N ILE A 42 -3.41 -5.46 29.16
CA ILE A 42 -4.86 -5.27 29.30
C ILE A 42 -5.24 -5.97 30.59
N ASP A 43 -5.87 -5.25 31.53
CA ASP A 43 -6.29 -5.77 32.84
C ASP A 43 -5.20 -6.54 33.59
N GLY A 44 -3.98 -6.01 33.60
CA GLY A 44 -2.84 -6.65 34.27
C GLY A 44 -2.14 -7.75 33.44
N LYS A 45 -2.83 -8.33 32.45
CA LYS A 45 -2.31 -9.41 31.60
C LYS A 45 -1.53 -8.86 30.41
N LYS A 46 -0.35 -9.43 30.15
CA LYS A 46 0.47 -9.09 28.98
C LYS A 46 0.07 -9.95 27.79
N PHE A 47 -0.14 -9.29 26.66
CA PHE A 47 -0.43 -9.89 25.38
C PHE A 47 0.67 -9.49 24.39
N THR A 48 1.12 -10.45 23.60
CA THR A 48 2.11 -10.25 22.55
C THR A 48 1.59 -10.82 21.24
N ALA A 49 1.18 -9.93 20.33
CA ALA A 49 0.93 -10.31 18.95
C ALA A 49 2.21 -10.14 18.12
N LYS A 50 2.35 -10.97 17.10
CA LYS A 50 3.47 -10.94 16.15
C LYS A 50 2.91 -10.76 14.75
N VAL A 51 3.56 -9.90 13.98
CA VAL A 51 3.22 -9.71 12.58
C VAL A 51 4.49 -9.87 11.75
N THR A 52 4.38 -10.60 10.65
CA THR A 52 5.46 -10.81 9.70
C THR A 52 5.02 -10.31 8.34
N CYS A 53 5.73 -9.33 7.79
CA CYS A 53 5.61 -8.88 6.41
C CYS A 53 6.71 -9.52 5.57
N LEU A 54 6.33 -10.09 4.44
CA LEU A 54 7.24 -10.59 3.42
C LEU A 54 7.01 -9.80 2.14
N ILE A 55 8.07 -9.28 1.55
CA ILE A 55 8.05 -8.57 0.27
C ILE A 55 8.85 -9.39 -0.73
N HIS A 56 8.14 -9.87 -1.74
CA HIS A 56 8.70 -10.67 -2.81
C HIS A 56 9.28 -9.76 -3.92
N PRO A 57 10.33 -10.19 -4.64
CA PRO A 57 10.86 -9.47 -5.81
C PRO A 57 9.81 -9.12 -6.87
N GLY A 58 8.77 -9.94 -7.01
CA GLY A 58 7.65 -9.71 -7.93
C GLY A 58 6.64 -8.65 -7.46
N GLY A 59 6.89 -7.97 -6.34
CA GLY A 59 6.01 -6.94 -5.79
C GLY A 59 4.83 -7.46 -4.96
N LYS A 60 4.70 -8.79 -4.79
CA LYS A 60 3.74 -9.40 -3.84
C LYS A 60 4.18 -9.09 -2.41
N ILE A 61 3.24 -8.59 -1.61
CA ILE A 61 3.43 -8.32 -0.18
C ILE A 61 2.50 -9.25 0.59
N VAL A 62 3.05 -9.95 1.59
CA VAL A 62 2.29 -10.89 2.42
C VAL A 62 2.40 -10.48 3.87
N LEU A 63 1.27 -10.33 4.55
CA LEU A 63 1.19 -10.09 5.99
C LEU A 63 0.67 -11.35 6.69
N TYR A 64 1.46 -11.90 7.61
CA TYR A 64 1.09 -13.00 8.48
C TYR A 64 0.92 -12.51 9.91
N TYR A 65 -0.22 -12.86 10.51
CA TYR A 65 -0.59 -12.46 11.86
C TYR A 65 -0.55 -13.67 12.80
N ASP A 66 0.13 -13.53 13.93
CA ASP A 66 0.36 -14.62 14.89
C ASP A 66 0.08 -14.12 16.31
N LYS A 67 -0.51 -14.99 17.14
CA LYS A 67 -0.90 -14.73 18.53
C LYS A 67 -1.78 -13.49 18.70
N VAL A 68 -2.66 -13.21 17.72
CA VAL A 68 -3.67 -12.16 17.82
C VAL A 68 -4.85 -12.67 18.64
N THR A 69 -5.08 -12.04 19.80
CA THR A 69 -6.22 -12.35 20.67
C THR A 69 -7.33 -11.31 20.52
N PRO A 70 -8.60 -11.62 20.86
CA PRO A 70 -9.72 -10.67 20.76
C PRO A 70 -9.49 -9.37 21.54
N GLU A 71 -8.85 -9.45 22.71
CA GLU A 71 -8.55 -8.30 23.56
C GLU A 71 -7.62 -7.29 22.86
N ILE A 72 -6.70 -7.78 22.01
CA ILE A 72 -5.82 -6.93 21.19
C ILE A 72 -6.58 -6.25 20.04
N LYS A 73 -7.74 -6.77 19.63
CA LYS A 73 -8.54 -6.17 18.55
C LYS A 73 -9.40 -5.00 19.04
N GLU A 74 -9.94 -5.11 20.25
CA GLU A 74 -10.82 -4.08 20.83
C GLU A 74 -10.09 -2.75 21.09
N ILE A 75 -8.78 -2.80 21.27
CA ILE A 75 -7.92 -1.61 21.45
C ILE A 75 -7.59 -0.86 20.14
N GLY A 76 -8.27 -1.16 19.03
CA GLY A 76 -8.18 -0.37 17.79
C GLY A 76 -6.86 -0.55 17.04
N TRP A 77 -6.47 -1.80 16.76
CA TRP A 77 -5.30 -2.08 15.93
C TRP A 77 -5.64 -2.02 14.44
N GLU A 78 -4.91 -1.17 13.71
CA GLU A 78 -4.89 -1.14 12.26
C GLU A 78 -3.50 -1.52 11.71
N ALA A 79 -3.44 -2.52 10.84
CA ALA A 79 -2.24 -2.81 10.05
C ALA A 79 -2.28 -1.98 8.76
N LYS A 80 -1.24 -1.17 8.52
CA LYS A 80 -1.17 -0.23 7.39
C LYS A 80 0.11 -0.40 6.59
N ILE A 81 -0.04 -0.36 5.27
CA ILE A 81 1.06 -0.14 4.34
C ILE A 81 1.00 1.33 3.94
N VAL A 82 2.05 2.07 4.23
CA VAL A 82 2.12 3.52 3.95
C VAL A 82 3.14 3.75 2.84
N GLY A 83 2.72 4.48 1.80
CA GLY A 83 3.61 5.04 0.79
C GLY A 83 3.73 6.54 1.01
N LYS A 84 4.95 7.05 1.12
CA LYS A 84 5.22 8.49 1.16
C LYS A 84 5.87 8.89 -0.16
N PHE A 85 5.23 9.79 -0.87
CA PHE A 85 5.65 10.27 -2.18
C PHE A 85 5.98 11.76 -2.08
N ILE A 86 7.13 12.15 -2.62
CA ILE A 86 7.51 13.56 -2.72
C ILE A 86 7.04 14.07 -4.09
N CYS A 87 6.12 15.02 -4.09
CA CYS A 87 5.55 15.64 -5.29
C CYS A 87 5.91 17.14 -5.28
N GLY A 88 7.01 17.51 -5.93
CA GLY A 88 7.55 18.87 -5.86
C GLY A 88 8.00 19.21 -4.42
N ARG A 89 7.39 20.25 -3.82
CA ARG A 89 7.65 20.62 -2.41
C ARG A 89 6.71 19.94 -1.40
N ASN A 90 5.71 19.21 -1.89
CA ASN A 90 4.69 18.60 -1.04
C ASN A 90 5.02 17.11 -0.81
N THR A 91 4.76 16.63 0.40
CA THR A 91 4.76 15.19 0.67
C THR A 91 3.32 14.69 0.66
N VAL A 92 3.02 13.75 -0.23
CA VAL A 92 1.73 13.07 -0.31
C VAL A 92 1.88 11.71 0.35
N GLN A 93 0.99 11.41 1.29
CA GLN A 93 0.94 10.11 1.94
C GLN A 93 -0.27 9.33 1.43
N SER A 94 -0.03 8.12 0.95
CA SER A 94 -1.08 7.15 0.63
C SER A 94 -0.96 5.97 1.59
N GLN A 95 -2.10 5.36 1.93
CA GLN A 95 -2.15 4.23 2.85
C GLN A 95 -3.12 3.16 2.35
N ILE A 96 -2.70 1.91 2.50
CA ILE A 96 -3.56 0.73 2.39
C ILE A 96 -3.79 0.23 3.81
N ILE A 97 -5.05 0.07 4.19
CA ILE A 97 -5.44 -0.37 5.53
C ILE A 97 -5.96 -1.81 5.41
N THR A 98 -5.42 -2.72 6.21
CA THR A 98 -5.97 -4.08 6.32
C THR A 98 -7.29 -4.00 7.09
N PRO A 99 -8.40 -4.55 6.58
CA PRO A 99 -9.64 -4.64 7.35
C PRO A 99 -9.41 -5.38 8.66
N VAL A 100 -9.90 -4.83 9.78
CA VAL A 100 -9.72 -5.42 11.12
C VAL A 100 -10.29 -6.85 11.20
N THR A 101 -11.32 -7.14 10.41
CA THR A 101 -11.93 -8.48 10.29
C THR A 101 -10.96 -9.53 9.74
N TRP A 102 -9.93 -9.13 8.99
CA TRP A 102 -8.93 -10.03 8.41
C TRP A 102 -7.71 -10.25 9.31
N ILE A 103 -7.59 -9.47 10.39
CA ILE A 103 -6.47 -9.55 11.32
C ILE A 103 -6.77 -10.62 12.39
N ASN A 104 -6.60 -11.90 12.07
CA ASN A 104 -6.72 -13.01 13.02
C ASN A 104 -5.41 -13.80 13.12
N SER A 105 -5.20 -14.46 14.26
CA SER A 105 -4.06 -15.36 14.41
C SER A 105 -4.15 -16.50 13.39
N GLY A 106 -3.04 -16.79 12.72
CA GLY A 106 -2.99 -17.79 11.65
C GLY A 106 -3.50 -17.30 10.30
N THR A 107 -3.93 -16.03 10.17
CA THR A 107 -4.37 -15.47 8.90
C THR A 107 -3.19 -14.89 8.10
N LEU A 108 -3.26 -15.12 6.79
CA LEU A 108 -2.34 -14.59 5.80
C LEU A 108 -3.14 -13.64 4.88
N VAL A 109 -2.69 -12.39 4.79
CA VAL A 109 -3.27 -11.37 3.92
C VAL A 109 -2.28 -11.06 2.81
N GLU A 110 -2.73 -11.20 1.57
CA GLU A 110 -1.90 -11.01 0.38
C GLU A 110 -2.28 -9.72 -0.34
N TYR A 111 -1.26 -8.97 -0.73
CA TYR A 111 -1.37 -7.85 -1.63
C TYR A 111 -0.54 -8.15 -2.86
N GLU A 112 -1.16 -8.03 -4.02
CA GLU A 112 -0.50 -8.11 -5.30
C GLU A 112 -0.73 -6.82 -6.08
N ALA A 113 0.28 -6.43 -6.85
CA ALA A 113 0.11 -5.35 -7.80
C ALA A 113 -0.87 -5.80 -8.89
N ILE A 114 -1.92 -5.02 -9.11
CA ILE A 114 -2.79 -5.26 -10.27
C ILE A 114 -1.95 -4.98 -11.52
N GLY A 115 -1.66 -6.03 -12.29
CA GLY A 115 -0.74 -5.95 -13.42
C GLY A 115 -1.17 -4.98 -14.53
N ASN A 116 -2.46 -4.69 -14.61
CA ASN A 116 -3.02 -3.70 -15.53
C ASN A 116 -3.45 -2.45 -14.78
N TYR A 117 -2.63 -1.40 -14.88
CA TYR A 117 -2.93 -0.06 -14.40
C TYR A 117 -2.60 0.96 -15.49
N CYS A 118 -3.46 1.96 -15.68
CA CYS A 118 -3.33 2.92 -16.79
C CYS A 118 -2.04 3.76 -16.75
N PRO A 119 -1.57 4.26 -15.58
CA PRO A 119 -0.35 5.08 -15.52
C PRO A 119 0.94 4.46 -16.07
N LYS A 120 0.98 3.14 -16.34
CA LYS A 120 2.15 2.51 -16.98
C LYS A 120 2.32 2.89 -18.45
N TYR A 121 1.26 3.35 -19.11
CA TYR A 121 1.28 3.71 -20.53
C TYR A 121 1.60 5.20 -20.71
N THR A 122 2.63 5.49 -21.48
CA THR A 122 3.20 6.83 -21.67
C THR A 122 2.81 7.49 -23.00
N SER A 123 2.05 6.80 -23.86
CA SER A 123 1.52 7.36 -25.10
C SER A 123 -0.01 7.35 -25.14
N PRO A 124 -0.65 8.29 -25.89
CA PRO A 124 -2.10 8.32 -26.04
C PRO A 124 -2.68 7.02 -26.61
N GLU A 125 -2.02 6.44 -27.60
CA GLU A 125 -2.48 5.24 -28.31
C GLU A 125 -2.44 4.03 -27.39
N ALA A 126 -1.31 3.81 -26.72
CA ALA A 126 -1.14 2.71 -25.77
C ALA A 126 -2.09 2.86 -24.57
N CYS A 127 -2.32 4.09 -24.11
CA CYS A 127 -3.27 4.38 -23.04
C CYS A 127 -4.71 4.01 -23.43
N ARG A 128 -5.15 4.36 -24.65
CA ARG A 128 -6.50 4.04 -25.11
C ARG A 128 -6.69 2.54 -25.32
N SER A 129 -5.69 1.87 -25.91
CA SER A 129 -5.73 0.42 -26.14
C SER A 129 -5.64 -0.42 -24.86
N ALA A 130 -5.20 0.18 -23.75
CA ALA A 130 -5.10 -0.49 -22.46
C ALA A 130 -6.44 -0.70 -21.72
N THR A 131 -7.52 -0.11 -22.24
CA THR A 131 -8.85 -0.29 -21.67
C THR A 131 -9.27 -1.75 -21.79
N THR A 132 -9.75 -2.31 -20.68
CA THR A 132 -10.33 -3.65 -20.62
C THR A 132 -11.72 -3.59 -19.98
N LEU A 133 -12.35 -4.73 -19.73
CA LEU A 133 -13.64 -4.77 -19.04
C LEU A 133 -13.57 -4.20 -17.61
N ASP A 134 -12.42 -4.37 -16.93
CA ASP A 134 -12.28 -4.00 -15.51
C ASP A 134 -11.63 -2.63 -15.29
N ILE A 135 -10.92 -2.11 -16.29
CA ILE A 135 -10.20 -0.84 -16.19
C ILE A 135 -10.45 0.03 -17.41
N THR A 136 -10.86 1.28 -17.17
CA THR A 136 -11.05 2.27 -18.23
C THR A 136 -9.92 3.29 -18.23
N CYS A 137 -9.07 3.26 -19.26
CA CYS A 137 -7.93 4.15 -19.38
C CYS A 137 -8.27 5.38 -20.23
N PHE A 138 -7.90 6.55 -19.71
CA PHE A 138 -8.11 7.84 -20.37
C PHE A 138 -6.81 8.63 -20.44
N TRP A 139 -6.46 9.09 -21.62
CA TRP A 139 -5.27 9.92 -21.82
C TRP A 139 -5.56 11.39 -21.47
N CYS A 140 -4.73 11.98 -20.62
CA CYS A 140 -4.79 13.39 -20.27
C CYS A 140 -3.70 14.19 -20.98
N ASP A 141 -4.06 14.92 -22.05
CA ASP A 141 -3.08 15.68 -22.83
C ASP A 141 -2.38 16.78 -22.05
N LYS A 142 -3.06 17.40 -21.09
CA LYS A 142 -2.49 18.47 -20.27
C LYS A 142 -1.41 17.95 -19.32
N ALA A 143 -1.64 16.79 -18.71
CA ALA A 143 -0.72 16.18 -17.76
C ALA A 143 0.28 15.22 -18.43
N LYS A 144 0.07 14.87 -19.70
CA LYS A 144 0.83 13.85 -20.44
C LYS A 144 0.89 12.52 -19.66
N LEU A 145 -0.25 12.11 -19.12
CA LEU A 145 -0.39 10.92 -18.28
C LEU A 145 -1.64 10.13 -18.66
N CYS A 146 -1.53 8.82 -18.57
CA CYS A 146 -2.65 7.91 -18.69
C CYS A 146 -3.33 7.70 -17.31
N ILE A 147 -4.63 7.91 -17.26
CA ILE A 147 -5.41 7.92 -16.02
C ILE A 147 -6.36 6.73 -16.01
N ASP A 148 -6.38 6.02 -14.88
CA ASP A 148 -7.42 5.06 -14.57
C ASP A 148 -8.69 5.83 -14.20
N SER A 149 -9.69 5.80 -15.08
CA SER A 149 -10.95 6.52 -14.86
C SER A 149 -12.03 5.68 -14.18
N THR A 150 -11.75 4.41 -13.93
CA THR A 150 -12.53 3.52 -13.06
C THR A 150 -12.33 3.86 -11.58
N ASP A 151 -11.15 4.37 -11.19
CA ASP A 151 -10.93 4.93 -9.85
C ASP A 151 -11.71 6.26 -9.67
N ARG A 152 -12.65 6.26 -8.72
CA ARG A 152 -13.49 7.42 -8.35
C ARG A 152 -12.69 8.67 -7.93
N ARG A 153 -11.48 8.51 -7.38
CA ARG A 153 -10.60 9.64 -7.02
C ARG A 153 -9.92 10.21 -8.26
N ALA A 154 -9.45 9.35 -9.16
CA ALA A 154 -8.88 9.74 -10.44
C ALA A 154 -9.95 10.35 -11.39
N HIS A 155 -11.22 9.95 -11.25
CA HIS A 155 -12.34 10.57 -11.95
C HIS A 155 -12.47 12.08 -11.67
N LYS A 156 -12.16 12.54 -10.44
CA LYS A 156 -12.15 13.99 -10.14
C LYS A 156 -11.03 14.73 -10.90
N MET A 157 -9.89 14.08 -11.14
CA MET A 157 -8.78 14.62 -11.92
C MET A 157 -9.16 14.77 -13.41
N LYS A 158 -9.85 13.76 -13.98
CA LYS A 158 -10.42 13.79 -15.34
C LYS A 158 -11.29 15.02 -15.59
N VAL A 159 -12.19 15.33 -14.64
CA VAL A 159 -13.19 16.40 -14.80
C VAL A 159 -12.59 17.80 -14.68
N LYS A 160 -11.64 18.02 -13.76
CA LYS A 160 -11.13 19.38 -13.47
C LYS A 160 -9.87 19.77 -14.25
N ASN A 161 -8.96 18.83 -14.53
CA ASN A 161 -7.61 19.16 -15.00
C ASN A 161 -7.30 18.68 -16.42
N CYS A 162 -8.08 17.74 -16.97
CA CYS A 162 -7.78 17.13 -18.26
C CYS A 162 -8.74 17.51 -19.38
N ARG A 163 -9.91 18.09 -19.08
CA ARG A 163 -10.77 18.68 -20.11
C ARG A 163 -10.14 19.97 -20.60
N VAL A 164 -9.69 19.97 -21.86
CA VAL A 164 -9.42 21.19 -22.61
C VAL A 164 -10.78 21.86 -22.84
N LYS A 165 -10.91 23.18 -22.61
CA LYS A 165 -12.07 23.92 -23.13
C LYS A 165 -12.10 23.66 -24.64
N MET A 166 -13.14 22.99 -25.16
CA MET A 166 -13.35 22.97 -26.61
C MET A 166 -13.53 24.43 -27.03
N SER A 167 -12.60 24.91 -27.85
CA SER A 167 -12.68 26.17 -28.58
C SER A 167 -13.82 26.14 -29.58
#